data_AF-A0A3D2ADN2-F1
#
_entry.id   AF-A0A3D2ADN2-F1
#
_cell.length_a   1.000
_cell.length_b   1.000
_cell.length_c   1.000
_cell.angle_alpha   90.00
_cell.angle_beta   90.00
_cell.angle_gamma   90.00
#
_symmetry.space_group_name_H-M   'P 1'
#
loop_
_entity.id
_entity.type
_entity.pdbx_description
1 polymer ?
#
loop_
_entity_poly.entity_id
_entity_poly.type
_entity_poly.pdbx_seq_one_letter_code
_entity_poly.pdbx_strand_id
1 'polypeptide(L)'
;MENIRERIVSCAGRVWFCAKELLKWLALAMITGVPCGIIGAAFDLAVEHVTELRTEHTAILFLLPVIGLVIVAFYKAAKLEGVSTDDMIDCVKDGKPIRFWLLPVMFISTVLTHLGGGSAGREGAALQMGGTIGWWAGGVLHLNEHERRMAVQCGMAAFFSALFSTPLAATFFAMTIVNVGVVFYAAYIPCFTAAIIAYGVAQLIGVTPTRFAVEAPAFEPAMVVRVVLLALACAVVVHLFCFVLHSAAHGLPKLLPNPWVRAFLGGCVVVVFTLLYGSMRYNGAGMNIIAAAVEQGQALPWDWIVKILLTALTLSSGFKGGEVVPSFFVGATFGCVAAPLLGIPAGFGAALGLAGVFCGASNCVVASLVLAIELFGAQGLWYFAIVCGITYALSGYAGLYHSQLFLTDKLEPEYRIIRGHNHH
;
A
#
# COMPACT_ATOMS: atom_id res chain seq x y z
N MET A 1 -19.23 55.10 -1.44
CA MET A 1 -18.47 54.45 -2.54
C MET A 1 -17.14 53.85 -2.07
N GLU A 2 -16.47 54.44 -1.07
CA GLU A 2 -15.20 53.95 -0.49
C GLU A 2 -15.26 52.51 0.06
N ASN A 3 -16.31 52.19 0.82
CA ASN A 3 -16.56 50.85 1.37
C ASN A 3 -16.80 49.74 0.32
N ILE A 4 -17.26 50.10 -0.89
CA ILE A 4 -17.47 49.13 -1.99
C ILE A 4 -16.15 48.86 -2.70
N ARG A 5 -15.31 49.89 -2.89
CA ARG A 5 -13.99 49.76 -3.50
C ARG A 5 -13.05 48.91 -2.63
N GLU A 6 -13.05 49.09 -1.31
CA GLU A 6 -12.26 48.24 -0.40
C GLU A 6 -12.76 46.79 -0.36
N ARG A 7 -14.09 46.56 -0.41
CA ARG A 7 -14.65 45.21 -0.52
C ARG A 7 -14.32 44.54 -1.85
N ILE A 8 -14.34 45.29 -2.97
CA ILE A 8 -13.95 44.80 -4.28
C ILE A 8 -12.45 44.52 -4.34
N VAL A 9 -11.60 45.39 -3.77
CA VAL A 9 -10.14 45.18 -3.70
C VAL A 9 -9.81 43.98 -2.80
N SER A 10 -10.52 43.79 -1.67
CA SER A 10 -10.33 42.59 -0.84
C SER A 10 -10.93 41.32 -1.44
N CYS A 11 -11.94 41.43 -2.31
CA CYS A 11 -12.48 40.32 -3.08
C CYS A 11 -11.52 39.93 -4.21
N ALA A 12 -11.07 40.89 -5.03
CA ALA A 12 -10.10 40.69 -6.11
C ALA A 12 -8.77 40.16 -5.59
N GLY A 13 -8.27 40.66 -4.46
CA GLY A 13 -7.07 40.15 -3.79
C GLY A 13 -7.23 38.70 -3.32
N ARG A 14 -8.40 38.32 -2.79
CA ARG A 14 -8.71 36.93 -2.43
C ARG A 14 -8.81 36.02 -3.64
N VAL A 15 -9.48 36.46 -4.70
CA VAL A 15 -9.58 35.71 -5.96
C VAL A 15 -8.19 35.49 -6.58
N TRP A 16 -7.35 36.51 -6.60
CA TRP A 16 -5.98 36.41 -7.08
C TRP A 16 -5.13 35.43 -6.25
N PHE A 17 -5.25 35.50 -4.92
CA PHE A 17 -4.58 34.55 -4.03
C PHE A 17 -5.04 33.11 -4.30
N CYS A 18 -6.35 32.86 -4.36
CA CYS A 18 -6.89 31.54 -4.67
C CYS A 18 -6.44 31.02 -6.04
N ALA A 19 -6.41 31.88 -7.06
CA ALA A 19 -5.95 31.52 -8.41
C ALA A 19 -4.45 31.17 -8.43
N LYS A 20 -3.62 31.95 -7.73
CA LYS A 20 -2.19 31.69 -7.59
C LYS A 20 -1.92 30.38 -6.87
N GLU A 21 -2.63 30.12 -5.77
CA GLU A 21 -2.53 28.87 -5.02
C GLU A 21 -2.99 27.68 -5.87
N LEU A 22 -4.12 27.79 -6.57
CA LEU A 22 -4.60 26.75 -7.47
C LEU A 22 -3.59 26.44 -8.59
N LEU A 23 -3.02 27.46 -9.23
CA LEU A 23 -2.01 27.29 -10.27
C LEU A 23 -0.75 26.59 -9.74
N LYS A 24 -0.30 26.94 -8.53
CA LYS A 24 0.81 26.28 -7.85
C LYS A 24 0.51 24.80 -7.59
N TRP A 25 -0.68 24.47 -7.11
CA TRP A 25 -1.10 23.09 -6.85
C TRP A 25 -1.28 22.27 -8.13
N LEU A 26 -1.78 22.89 -9.20
CA LEU A 26 -1.83 22.26 -10.52
C LEU A 26 -0.43 22.01 -11.08
N ALA A 27 0.50 22.96 -10.93
CA ALA A 27 1.89 22.77 -11.35
C ALA A 27 2.55 21.62 -10.57
N LEU A 28 2.36 21.57 -9.25
CA LEU A 28 2.84 20.47 -8.42
C LEU A 28 2.22 19.13 -8.86
N ALA A 29 0.91 19.10 -9.11
CA ALA A 29 0.21 17.90 -9.55
C ALA A 29 0.70 17.40 -10.92
N MET A 30 1.06 18.30 -11.84
CA MET A 30 1.65 17.93 -13.13
C MET A 30 3.07 17.38 -12.99
N ILE A 31 3.93 18.07 -12.23
CA ILE A 31 5.34 17.68 -12.02
C ILE A 31 5.45 16.38 -11.21
N THR A 32 4.48 16.06 -10.36
CA THR A 32 4.45 14.79 -9.64
C THR A 32 3.68 13.72 -10.42
N GLY A 33 2.49 14.03 -10.90
CA GLY A 33 1.57 13.11 -11.56
C GLY A 33 2.10 12.53 -12.86
N VAL A 34 2.67 13.33 -13.77
CA VAL A 34 3.16 12.82 -15.05
C VAL A 34 4.36 11.86 -14.86
N PRO A 35 5.42 12.23 -14.12
CA PRO A 35 6.53 11.31 -13.87
C PRO A 35 6.10 10.06 -13.08
N CYS A 36 5.22 10.20 -12.08
CA CYS A 36 4.70 9.04 -11.35
C CYS A 36 3.87 8.12 -12.26
N GLY A 37 3.09 8.67 -13.20
CA GLY A 37 2.35 7.89 -14.19
C GLY A 37 3.28 7.12 -15.14
N ILE A 38 4.30 7.79 -15.69
CA ILE A 38 5.27 7.15 -16.60
C ILE A 38 6.08 6.07 -15.88
N ILE A 39 6.69 6.41 -14.75
CA ILE A 39 7.56 5.49 -14.00
C ILE A 39 6.71 4.38 -13.37
N GLY A 40 5.52 4.70 -12.86
CA GLY A 40 4.57 3.73 -12.33
C GLY A 40 4.11 2.73 -13.38
N ALA A 41 3.78 3.18 -14.59
CA ALA A 41 3.42 2.28 -15.69
C ALA A 41 4.58 1.40 -16.14
N ALA A 42 5.78 1.99 -16.29
CA ALA A 42 6.98 1.21 -16.60
C ALA A 42 7.29 0.17 -15.51
N PHE A 43 7.06 0.51 -14.24
CA PHE A 43 7.26 -0.40 -13.13
C PHE A 43 6.24 -1.54 -13.12
N ASP A 44 4.97 -1.24 -13.37
CA ASP A 44 3.90 -2.24 -13.43
C ASP A 44 4.16 -3.26 -14.54
N LEU A 45 4.41 -2.77 -15.76
CA LEU A 45 4.73 -3.60 -16.92
C LEU A 45 6.01 -4.41 -16.71
N ALA A 46 7.02 -3.84 -16.06
CA ALA A 46 8.25 -4.58 -15.74
C ALA A 46 7.98 -5.72 -14.75
N VAL A 47 7.19 -5.49 -13.70
CA VAL A 47 6.82 -6.51 -12.70
C VAL A 47 5.97 -7.61 -13.33
N GLU A 48 5.02 -7.26 -14.19
CA GLU A 48 4.21 -8.22 -14.95
C GLU A 48 5.09 -9.08 -15.85
N HIS A 49 5.93 -8.45 -16.68
CA HIS A 49 6.82 -9.15 -17.61
C HIS A 49 7.79 -10.12 -16.91
N VAL A 50 8.44 -9.71 -15.80
CA VAL A 50 9.34 -10.63 -15.08
C VAL A 50 8.58 -11.74 -14.36
N THR A 51 7.32 -11.51 -13.99
CA THR A 51 6.45 -12.54 -13.40
C THR A 51 6.10 -13.59 -14.44
N GLU A 52 5.73 -13.18 -15.65
CA GLU A 52 5.47 -14.07 -16.79
C GLU A 52 6.72 -14.86 -17.18
N LEU A 53 7.85 -14.17 -17.35
CA LEU A 53 9.13 -14.78 -17.71
C LEU A 53 9.53 -15.88 -16.71
N ARG A 54 9.34 -15.63 -15.41
CA ARG A 54 9.59 -16.62 -14.34
C ARG A 54 8.62 -17.80 -14.41
N THR A 55 7.35 -17.58 -14.79
CA THR A 55 6.39 -18.68 -14.96
C THR A 55 6.69 -19.55 -16.18
N GLU A 56 7.21 -18.97 -17.27
CA GLU A 56 7.67 -19.70 -18.45
C GLU A 56 8.98 -20.45 -18.20
N HIS A 57 9.91 -19.81 -17.48
CA HIS A 57 11.24 -20.34 -17.19
C HIS A 57 11.43 -20.55 -15.68
N THR A 58 10.89 -21.64 -15.17
CA THR A 58 10.89 -21.94 -13.73
C THR A 58 12.29 -22.02 -13.11
N ALA A 59 13.33 -22.26 -13.91
CA ALA A 59 14.72 -22.25 -13.46
C ALA A 59 15.19 -20.87 -12.94
N ILE A 60 14.54 -19.77 -13.34
CA ILE A 60 14.84 -18.41 -12.83
C ILE A 60 14.66 -18.33 -11.32
N LEU A 61 13.76 -19.14 -10.74
CA LEU A 61 13.56 -19.25 -9.30
C LEU A 61 14.88 -19.53 -8.55
N PHE A 62 15.78 -20.35 -9.12
CA PHE A 62 17.07 -20.69 -8.50
C PHE A 62 18.04 -19.51 -8.39
N LEU A 63 17.77 -18.40 -9.09
CA LEU A 63 18.56 -17.17 -9.01
C LEU A 63 18.18 -16.29 -7.80
N LEU A 64 17.08 -16.59 -7.10
CA LEU A 64 16.62 -15.77 -5.97
C LEU A 64 17.70 -15.52 -4.89
N PRO A 65 18.54 -16.48 -4.47
CA PRO A 65 19.62 -16.23 -3.51
C PRO A 65 20.65 -15.22 -4.05
N VAL A 66 21.00 -15.32 -5.33
CA VAL A 66 21.96 -14.41 -6.00
C VAL A 66 21.35 -13.02 -6.15
N ILE A 67 20.06 -12.95 -6.52
CA ILE A 67 19.30 -11.69 -6.57
C ILE A 67 19.32 -11.00 -5.20
N GLY A 68 19.16 -11.75 -4.11
CA GLY A 68 19.26 -11.21 -2.75
C GLY A 68 20.60 -10.52 -2.50
N LEU A 69 21.72 -11.13 -2.93
CA LEU A 69 23.05 -10.52 -2.84
C LEU A 69 23.14 -9.23 -3.68
N VAL A 70 22.61 -9.23 -4.90
CA VAL A 70 22.60 -8.04 -5.78
C VAL A 70 21.82 -6.89 -5.15
N ILE A 71 20.65 -7.17 -4.55
CA ILE A 71 19.85 -6.16 -3.86
C ILE A 71 20.62 -5.56 -2.67
N VAL A 72 21.28 -6.39 -1.86
CA VAL A 72 22.14 -5.91 -0.76
C VAL A 72 23.26 -5.01 -1.30
N ALA A 73 23.89 -5.39 -2.41
CA ALA A 73 24.94 -4.60 -3.06
C ALA A 73 24.44 -3.22 -3.52
N PHE A 74 23.27 -3.15 -4.16
CA PHE A 74 22.67 -1.89 -4.62
C PHE A 74 22.35 -0.96 -3.45
N TYR A 75 21.75 -1.47 -2.37
CA TYR A 75 21.41 -0.68 -1.20
C TYR A 75 22.66 -0.15 -0.48
N LYS A 76 23.72 -0.96 -0.38
CA LYS A 76 25.02 -0.51 0.17
C LYS A 76 25.66 0.57 -0.69
N ALA A 77 25.77 0.33 -2.00
CA ALA A 77 26.38 1.27 -2.94
C ALA A 77 25.65 2.62 -2.94
N ALA A 78 24.32 2.59 -2.87
CA ALA A 78 23.51 3.79 -2.79
C ALA A 78 23.47 4.43 -1.39
N LYS A 79 23.96 3.78 -0.32
CA LYS A 79 23.83 4.17 1.11
C LYS A 79 22.38 4.24 1.61
N LEU A 80 21.55 3.28 1.21
CA LEU A 80 20.12 3.20 1.53
C LEU A 80 19.80 2.07 2.53
N GLU A 81 20.81 1.54 3.21
CA GLU A 81 20.63 0.49 4.22
C GLU A 81 19.62 0.95 5.29
N GLY A 82 18.65 0.08 5.60
CA GLY A 82 17.59 0.37 6.56
C GLY A 82 16.41 1.20 6.04
N VAL A 83 16.49 1.80 4.84
CA VAL A 83 15.39 2.59 4.28
C VAL A 83 14.17 1.70 3.99
N SER A 84 13.00 2.20 4.38
CA SER A 84 11.70 1.53 4.38
C SER A 84 10.55 2.51 4.08
N THR A 85 9.32 2.01 4.09
CA THR A 85 8.11 2.84 3.92
C THR A 85 7.93 3.82 5.08
N ASP A 86 8.43 3.48 6.28
CA ASP A 86 8.41 4.37 7.45
C ASP A 86 9.19 5.67 7.22
N ASP A 87 10.22 5.68 6.37
CA ASP A 87 10.96 6.90 6.00
C ASP A 87 10.07 7.89 5.22
N MET A 88 9.09 7.40 4.46
CA MET A 88 8.13 8.29 3.77
C MET A 88 7.18 8.94 4.78
N ILE A 89 6.75 8.16 5.78
CA ILE A 89 5.90 8.66 6.88
C ILE A 89 6.68 9.70 7.69
N ASP A 90 7.93 9.40 8.05
CA ASP A 90 8.81 10.34 8.74
C ASP A 90 9.14 11.58 7.90
N CYS A 91 9.22 11.46 6.58
CA CYS A 91 9.37 12.62 5.70
C CYS A 91 8.17 13.56 5.78
N VAL A 92 6.94 13.03 5.71
CA VAL A 92 5.73 13.85 5.79
C VAL A 92 5.56 14.43 7.20
N LYS A 93 5.89 13.65 8.24
CA LYS A 93 5.74 14.02 9.65
C LYS A 93 6.81 15.01 10.13
N ASP A 94 8.08 14.70 9.90
CA ASP A 94 9.24 15.39 10.49
C ASP A 94 10.08 16.15 9.45
N GLY A 95 9.74 16.08 8.15
CA GLY A 95 10.53 16.72 7.11
C GLY A 95 11.87 16.03 6.82
N LYS A 96 12.03 14.76 7.23
CA LYS A 96 13.27 14.00 6.97
C LYS A 96 13.55 13.93 5.47
N PRO A 97 14.79 14.21 5.03
CA PRO A 97 15.10 14.28 3.60
C PRO A 97 15.14 12.91 2.93
N ILE A 98 14.56 12.83 1.72
CA ILE A 98 14.57 11.62 0.88
C ILE A 98 15.68 11.72 -0.18
N ARG A 99 16.48 10.65 -0.28
CA ARG A 99 17.61 10.59 -1.22
C ARG A 99 17.13 10.17 -2.61
N PHE A 100 17.58 10.87 -3.65
CA PHE A 100 17.16 10.60 -5.04
C PHE A 100 17.37 9.15 -5.47
N TRP A 101 18.51 8.55 -5.10
CA TRP A 101 18.87 7.17 -5.44
C TRP A 101 17.88 6.12 -4.92
N LEU A 102 16.99 6.46 -3.99
CA LEU A 102 15.94 5.55 -3.52
C LEU A 102 15.03 5.11 -4.66
N LEU A 103 14.69 6.01 -5.59
CA LEU A 103 13.80 5.70 -6.71
C LEU A 103 14.35 4.60 -7.62
N PRO A 104 15.51 4.76 -8.30
CA PRO A 104 16.00 3.74 -9.22
C PRO A 104 16.38 2.43 -8.50
N VAL A 105 16.93 2.51 -7.29
CA VAL A 105 17.31 1.32 -6.52
C VAL A 105 16.08 0.52 -6.08
N MET A 106 15.01 1.19 -5.63
CA MET A 106 13.77 0.53 -5.25
C MET A 106 13.07 -0.10 -6.46
N PHE A 107 13.01 0.61 -7.59
CA PHE A 107 12.47 0.10 -8.84
C PHE A 107 13.14 -1.23 -9.22
N ILE A 108 14.48 -1.20 -9.38
CA ILE A 108 15.23 -2.37 -9.84
C ILE A 108 15.16 -3.50 -8.82
N SER A 109 15.30 -3.20 -7.54
CA SER A 109 15.31 -4.24 -6.49
C SER A 109 13.97 -4.94 -6.35
N THR A 110 12.85 -4.23 -6.53
CA THR A 110 11.53 -4.84 -6.49
C THR A 110 11.28 -5.68 -7.74
N VAL A 111 11.63 -5.19 -8.93
CA VAL A 111 11.56 -6.00 -10.18
C VAL A 111 12.38 -7.28 -10.05
N LEU A 112 13.61 -7.20 -9.53
CA LEU A 112 14.44 -8.38 -9.28
C LEU A 112 13.82 -9.33 -8.24
N THR A 113 13.24 -8.79 -7.17
CA THR A 113 12.54 -9.61 -6.16
C THR A 113 11.39 -10.41 -6.79
N HIS A 114 10.60 -9.78 -7.66
CA HIS A 114 9.52 -10.45 -8.39
C HIS A 114 10.03 -11.47 -9.43
N LEU A 115 11.08 -11.13 -10.17
CA LEU A 115 11.75 -12.02 -11.12
C LEU A 115 12.23 -13.32 -10.44
N GLY A 116 12.93 -13.19 -9.31
CA GLY A 116 13.38 -14.34 -8.51
C GLY A 116 12.25 -15.06 -7.76
N GLY A 117 11.05 -14.46 -7.72
CA GLY A 117 9.88 -15.01 -7.05
C GLY A 117 9.87 -14.90 -5.53
N GLY A 118 10.51 -13.88 -4.96
CA GLY A 118 10.27 -13.47 -3.59
C GLY A 118 8.78 -13.12 -3.38
N SER A 119 8.21 -13.52 -2.24
CA SER A 119 6.83 -13.14 -1.88
C SER A 119 6.82 -11.71 -1.36
N ALA A 120 6.55 -10.76 -2.25
CA ALA A 120 6.41 -9.34 -1.91
C ALA A 120 5.38 -8.69 -2.83
N GLY A 121 4.78 -7.59 -2.36
CA GLY A 121 3.97 -6.68 -3.16
C GLY A 121 4.81 -5.60 -3.82
N ARG A 122 4.17 -4.73 -4.61
CA ARG A 122 4.80 -3.64 -5.36
C ARG A 122 4.52 -2.25 -4.78
N GLU A 123 3.75 -2.16 -3.69
CA GLU A 123 3.11 -0.92 -3.25
C GLU A 123 3.89 -0.13 -2.20
N GLY A 124 4.58 -0.82 -1.29
CA GLY A 124 5.54 -0.18 -0.39
C GLY A 124 6.65 0.50 -1.20
N ALA A 125 7.06 -0.16 -2.30
CA ALA A 125 7.94 0.41 -3.31
C ALA A 125 7.29 1.62 -4.02
N ALA A 126 6.00 1.55 -4.34
CA ALA A 126 5.22 2.65 -4.93
C ALA A 126 5.22 3.91 -4.05
N LEU A 127 4.94 3.75 -2.74
CA LEU A 127 4.96 4.86 -1.79
C LEU A 127 6.35 5.48 -1.69
N GLN A 128 7.40 4.68 -1.69
CA GLN A 128 8.78 5.16 -1.62
C GLN A 128 9.23 5.86 -2.90
N MET A 129 8.92 5.31 -4.08
CA MET A 129 9.24 5.93 -5.37
C MET A 129 8.42 7.21 -5.57
N GLY A 130 7.12 7.16 -5.33
CA GLY A 130 6.22 8.31 -5.40
C GLY A 130 6.62 9.41 -4.42
N GLY A 131 6.87 9.07 -3.15
CA GLY A 131 7.35 10.01 -2.15
C GLY A 131 8.70 10.64 -2.51
N THR A 132 9.61 9.88 -3.14
CA THR A 132 10.86 10.41 -3.68
C THR A 132 10.60 11.42 -4.79
N ILE A 133 9.75 11.10 -5.78
CA ILE A 133 9.39 12.04 -6.86
C ILE A 133 8.79 13.32 -6.25
N GLY A 134 7.86 13.18 -5.31
CA GLY A 134 7.23 14.30 -4.60
C GLY A 134 8.24 15.19 -3.86
N TRP A 135 9.16 14.59 -3.12
CA TRP A 135 10.20 15.31 -2.37
C TRP A 135 11.11 16.17 -3.26
N TRP A 136 11.48 15.63 -4.42
CA TRP A 136 12.34 16.32 -5.39
C TRP A 136 11.56 17.35 -6.21
N ALA A 137 10.32 17.05 -6.58
CA ALA A 137 9.40 18.01 -7.21
C ALA A 137 9.20 19.26 -6.33
N GLY A 138 9.01 19.08 -5.02
CA GLY A 138 8.90 20.20 -4.09
C GLY A 138 10.18 21.05 -4.01
N GLY A 139 11.35 20.43 -4.18
CA GLY A 139 12.62 21.16 -4.29
C GLY A 139 12.74 21.99 -5.57
N VAL A 140 12.32 21.43 -6.72
CA VAL A 140 12.30 22.13 -8.02
C VAL A 140 11.36 23.33 -8.01
N LEU A 141 10.22 23.21 -7.33
CA LEU A 141 9.25 24.29 -7.18
C LEU A 141 9.60 25.29 -6.04
N HIS A 142 10.74 25.11 -5.37
CA HIS A 142 11.16 25.93 -4.23
C HIS A 142 10.08 26.05 -3.14
N LEU A 143 9.35 24.95 -2.89
CA LEU A 143 8.29 24.90 -1.89
C LEU A 143 8.86 25.03 -0.48
N ASN A 144 8.09 25.64 0.43
CA ASN A 144 8.45 25.64 1.84
C ASN A 144 8.32 24.23 2.45
N GLU A 145 8.73 24.05 3.70
CA GLU A 145 8.77 22.73 4.34
C GLU A 145 7.39 22.05 4.40
N HIS A 146 6.32 22.78 4.75
CA HIS A 146 4.97 22.25 4.82
C HIS A 146 4.45 21.84 3.44
N GLU A 147 4.68 22.68 2.44
CA GLU A 147 4.30 22.42 1.04
C GLU A 147 5.10 21.27 0.44
N ARG A 148 6.37 21.11 0.82
CA ARG A 148 7.22 19.99 0.39
C ARG A 148 6.75 18.66 0.98
N ARG A 149 6.28 18.65 2.24
CA ARG A 149 5.62 17.48 2.84
C ARG A 149 4.34 17.11 2.09
N MET A 150 3.56 18.11 1.68
CA MET A 150 2.38 17.90 0.82
C MET A 150 2.77 17.33 -0.55
N ALA A 151 3.86 17.82 -1.16
CA ALA A 151 4.38 17.28 -2.42
C ALA A 151 4.75 15.79 -2.34
N VAL A 152 5.31 15.34 -1.20
CA VAL A 152 5.57 13.92 -0.93
C VAL A 152 4.27 13.12 -0.94
N GLN A 153 3.21 13.60 -0.27
CA GLN A 153 1.90 12.97 -0.30
C GLN A 153 1.30 12.93 -1.73
N CYS A 154 1.46 13.99 -2.51
CA CYS A 154 1.03 14.01 -3.92
C CYS A 154 1.74 12.94 -4.74
N GLY A 155 3.06 12.79 -4.56
CA GLY A 155 3.83 11.74 -5.22
C GLY A 155 3.42 10.34 -4.79
N MET A 156 3.19 10.11 -3.49
CA MET A 156 2.67 8.84 -2.96
C MET A 156 1.31 8.49 -3.58
N ALA A 157 0.37 9.45 -3.59
CA ALA A 157 -0.95 9.28 -4.19
C ALA A 157 -0.86 9.02 -5.70
N ALA A 158 -0.04 9.79 -6.42
CA ALA A 158 0.17 9.65 -7.86
C ALA A 158 0.71 8.27 -8.23
N PHE A 159 1.77 7.81 -7.57
CA PHE A 159 2.38 6.52 -7.91
C PHE A 159 1.47 5.35 -7.52
N PHE A 160 0.82 5.40 -6.36
CA PHE A 160 -0.13 4.36 -5.95
C PHE A 160 -1.33 4.29 -6.92
N SER A 161 -1.83 5.44 -7.38
CA SER A 161 -2.89 5.54 -8.39
C SER A 161 -2.48 4.92 -9.73
N ALA A 162 -1.26 5.19 -10.20
CA ALA A 162 -0.74 4.60 -11.44
C ALA A 162 -0.69 3.07 -11.41
N LEU A 163 -0.48 2.46 -10.23
CA LEU A 163 -0.35 1.01 -10.06
C LEU A 163 -1.67 0.26 -9.86
N PHE A 164 -2.63 0.87 -9.16
CA PHE A 164 -3.91 0.21 -8.88
C PHE A 164 -5.07 0.71 -9.71
N SER A 165 -4.90 1.84 -10.39
CA SER A 165 -6.00 2.53 -11.05
C SER A 165 -7.13 2.92 -10.09
N THR A 166 -6.77 3.26 -8.85
CA THR A 166 -7.68 3.68 -7.77
C THR A 166 -7.29 5.09 -7.27
N PRO A 167 -7.53 6.15 -8.07
CA PRO A 167 -7.06 7.50 -7.76
C PRO A 167 -7.62 8.08 -6.47
N LEU A 168 -8.89 7.81 -6.15
CA LEU A 168 -9.50 8.37 -4.94
C LEU A 168 -8.98 7.63 -3.69
N ALA A 169 -8.84 6.31 -3.75
CA ALA A 169 -8.25 5.52 -2.68
C ALA A 169 -6.79 5.92 -2.42
N ALA A 170 -6.00 6.08 -3.48
CA ALA A 170 -4.60 6.50 -3.40
C ALA A 170 -4.44 7.87 -2.72
N THR A 171 -5.36 8.80 -3.03
CA THR A 171 -5.41 10.13 -2.43
C THR A 171 -5.62 10.06 -0.92
N PHE A 172 -6.69 9.38 -0.49
CA PHE A 172 -6.99 9.25 0.93
C PHE A 172 -5.93 8.42 1.66
N PHE A 173 -5.35 7.43 1.00
CA PHE A 173 -4.28 6.62 1.58
C PHE A 173 -3.06 7.47 1.90
N ALA A 174 -2.54 8.24 0.94
CA ALA A 174 -1.40 9.15 1.18
C ALA A 174 -1.68 10.22 2.24
N MET A 175 -2.94 10.68 2.36
CA MET A 175 -3.35 11.65 3.35
C MET A 175 -3.48 11.07 4.77
N THR A 176 -3.91 9.82 4.90
CA THR A 176 -4.28 9.20 6.19
C THR A 176 -3.26 8.23 6.74
N ILE A 177 -2.32 7.75 5.92
CA ILE A 177 -1.28 6.80 6.35
C ILE A 177 -0.34 7.37 7.40
N VAL A 178 -0.20 8.69 7.53
CA VAL A 178 0.76 9.33 8.45
C VAL A 178 0.18 9.55 9.84
N ASN A 179 -1.04 10.09 9.91
CA ASN A 179 -1.72 10.45 11.14
C ASN A 179 -3.04 9.68 11.24
N VAL A 180 -3.07 8.67 12.10
CA VAL A 180 -4.28 7.92 12.39
C VAL A 180 -5.19 8.80 13.27
N GLY A 181 -6.42 9.02 12.79
CA GLY A 181 -7.43 9.83 13.47
C GLY A 181 -7.60 11.27 12.96
N VAL A 182 -6.69 11.80 12.14
CA VAL A 182 -6.78 13.19 11.64
C VAL A 182 -6.50 13.27 10.13
N VAL A 183 -7.37 13.97 9.41
CA VAL A 183 -7.25 14.18 7.96
C VAL A 183 -7.04 15.66 7.64
N PHE A 184 -5.90 15.99 7.03
CA PHE A 184 -5.59 17.35 6.58
C PHE A 184 -6.13 17.58 5.15
N TYR A 185 -7.36 18.09 5.04
CA TYR A 185 -8.03 18.30 3.75
C TYR A 185 -7.33 19.28 2.79
N ALA A 186 -6.40 20.11 3.29
CA ALA A 186 -5.58 20.99 2.44
C ALA A 186 -4.81 20.21 1.36
N ALA A 187 -4.43 18.95 1.64
CA ALA A 187 -3.71 18.10 0.70
C ALA A 187 -4.63 17.42 -0.35
N TYR A 188 -5.96 17.47 -0.20
CA TYR A 188 -6.88 16.71 -1.03
C TYR A 188 -6.79 17.05 -2.52
N ILE A 189 -7.01 18.32 -2.88
CA ILE A 189 -6.98 18.75 -4.28
C ILE A 189 -5.64 18.45 -4.97
N PRO A 190 -4.48 18.81 -4.40
CA PRO A 190 -3.20 18.52 -5.06
C PRO A 190 -2.92 17.01 -5.15
N CYS A 191 -3.21 16.22 -4.12
CA CYS A 191 -3.03 14.76 -4.17
C CYS A 191 -3.97 14.09 -5.18
N PHE A 192 -5.25 14.45 -5.18
CA PHE A 192 -6.24 13.91 -6.11
C PHE A 192 -5.94 14.26 -7.56
N THR A 193 -5.57 15.51 -7.81
CA THR A 193 -5.20 15.94 -9.17
C THR A 193 -3.96 15.17 -9.65
N ALA A 194 -2.93 15.02 -8.81
CA ALA A 194 -1.75 14.23 -9.15
C ALA A 194 -2.10 12.75 -9.39
N ALA A 195 -2.99 12.17 -8.58
CA ALA A 195 -3.48 10.80 -8.69
C ALA A 195 -4.23 10.54 -10.01
N ILE A 196 -5.13 11.45 -10.41
CA ILE A 196 -5.86 11.34 -11.68
C ILE A 196 -4.92 11.50 -12.88
N ILE A 197 -3.98 12.46 -12.83
CA ILE A 197 -2.99 12.64 -13.89
C ILE A 197 -2.17 11.36 -14.06
N ALA A 198 -1.65 10.82 -12.96
CA ALA A 198 -0.85 9.59 -13.00
C ALA A 198 -1.63 8.39 -13.51
N TYR A 199 -2.90 8.23 -13.08
CA TYR A 199 -3.81 7.22 -13.61
C TYR A 199 -4.02 7.37 -15.11
N GLY A 200 -4.35 8.58 -15.58
CA GLY A 200 -4.56 8.84 -17.01
C GLY A 200 -3.31 8.56 -17.85
N VAL A 201 -2.14 8.95 -17.38
CA VAL A 201 -0.86 8.66 -18.04
C VAL A 201 -0.58 7.15 -18.07
N ALA A 202 -0.82 6.43 -16.97
CA ALA A 202 -0.61 4.99 -16.92
C ALA A 202 -1.56 4.24 -17.87
N GLN A 203 -2.82 4.67 -17.98
CA GLN A 203 -3.78 4.15 -18.95
C GLN A 203 -3.31 4.38 -20.39
N LEU A 204 -2.79 5.56 -20.71
CA LEU A 204 -2.26 5.87 -22.05
C LEU A 204 -1.04 5.01 -22.43
N ILE A 205 -0.27 4.56 -21.45
CA ILE A 205 0.89 3.67 -21.65
C ILE A 205 0.46 2.19 -21.77
N GLY A 206 -0.77 1.85 -21.37
CA GLY A 206 -1.35 0.51 -21.52
C GLY A 206 -1.50 -0.28 -20.23
N VAL A 207 -1.36 0.34 -19.06
CA VAL A 207 -1.67 -0.33 -17.78
C VAL A 207 -3.17 -0.59 -17.69
N THR A 208 -3.57 -1.84 -17.47
CA THR A 208 -4.99 -2.19 -17.36
C THR A 208 -5.51 -1.87 -15.95
N PRO A 209 -6.67 -1.20 -15.79
CA PRO A 209 -7.25 -0.95 -14.48
C PRO A 209 -7.54 -2.25 -13.73
N THR A 210 -7.09 -2.34 -12.48
CA THR A 210 -7.46 -3.47 -11.61
C THR A 210 -8.90 -3.28 -11.15
N ARG A 211 -9.79 -4.16 -11.60
CA ARG A 211 -11.19 -4.24 -11.15
C ARG A 211 -11.55 -5.71 -11.05
N PHE A 212 -12.34 -6.06 -10.04
CA PHE A 212 -12.82 -7.42 -9.85
C PHE A 212 -14.34 -7.45 -9.99
N ALA A 213 -14.84 -8.47 -10.68
CA ALA A 213 -16.27 -8.72 -10.72
C ALA A 213 -16.73 -9.44 -9.45
N VAL A 214 -17.57 -8.80 -8.65
CA VAL A 214 -18.17 -9.41 -7.46
C VAL A 214 -19.60 -8.91 -7.26
N GLU A 215 -20.50 -9.83 -6.94
CA GLU A 215 -21.89 -9.52 -6.63
C GLU A 215 -22.07 -9.35 -5.13
N ALA A 216 -22.64 -8.21 -4.72
CA ALA A 216 -22.99 -7.97 -3.33
C ALA A 216 -24.40 -8.52 -3.03
N PRO A 217 -24.58 -9.31 -1.95
CA PRO A 217 -25.91 -9.70 -1.49
C PRO A 217 -26.78 -8.50 -1.16
N ALA A 218 -28.10 -8.69 -1.16
CA ALA A 218 -29.05 -7.68 -0.70
C ALA A 218 -28.74 -7.21 0.73
N PHE A 219 -29.07 -5.95 1.03
CA PHE A 219 -28.84 -5.38 2.36
C PHE A 219 -29.88 -5.89 3.36
N GLU A 220 -29.48 -6.83 4.23
CA GLU A 220 -30.37 -7.45 5.21
C GLU A 220 -29.73 -7.52 6.61
N PRO A 221 -30.50 -7.37 7.70
CA PRO A 221 -29.97 -7.41 9.06
C PRO A 221 -29.19 -8.69 9.39
N ALA A 222 -29.65 -9.85 8.91
CA ALA A 222 -28.95 -11.12 9.11
C ALA A 222 -27.57 -11.13 8.43
N MET A 223 -27.47 -10.57 7.23
CA MET A 223 -26.20 -10.44 6.50
C MET A 223 -25.26 -9.47 7.21
N VAL A 224 -25.78 -8.36 7.76
CA VAL A 224 -24.99 -7.44 8.59
C VAL A 224 -24.34 -8.17 9.76
N VAL A 225 -25.09 -9.01 10.50
CA VAL A 225 -24.52 -9.80 11.60
C VAL A 225 -23.41 -10.74 11.12
N ARG A 226 -23.60 -11.43 9.99
CA ARG A 226 -22.57 -12.29 9.40
C ARG A 226 -21.31 -11.52 9.02
N VAL A 227 -21.47 -10.34 8.43
CA VAL A 227 -20.38 -9.44 8.03
C VAL A 227 -19.63 -8.89 9.24
N VAL A 228 -20.35 -8.57 10.33
CA VAL A 228 -19.75 -8.20 11.62
C VAL A 228 -18.87 -9.35 12.14
N LEU A 229 -19.37 -10.58 12.17
CA LEU A 229 -18.60 -11.75 12.62
C LEU A 229 -17.34 -11.98 11.76
N LEU A 230 -17.44 -11.80 10.44
CA LEU A 230 -16.29 -11.86 9.55
C LEU A 230 -15.28 -10.75 9.87
N ALA A 231 -15.73 -9.53 10.13
CA ALA A 231 -14.87 -8.40 10.48
C ALA A 231 -14.10 -8.64 11.80
N LEU A 232 -14.75 -9.24 12.80
CA LEU A 232 -14.09 -9.66 14.05
C LEU A 232 -12.94 -10.64 13.75
N ALA A 233 -13.19 -11.61 12.87
CA ALA A 233 -12.18 -12.59 12.49
C ALA A 233 -11.04 -11.94 11.67
N CYS A 234 -11.35 -11.01 10.78
CA CYS A 234 -10.36 -10.21 10.06
C CYS A 234 -9.46 -9.40 11.01
N ALA A 235 -9.98 -8.87 12.12
CA ALA A 235 -9.18 -8.13 13.11
C ALA A 235 -8.13 -9.04 13.79
N VAL A 236 -8.46 -10.31 14.03
CA VAL A 236 -7.50 -11.31 14.54
C VAL A 236 -6.43 -11.61 13.48
N VAL A 237 -6.83 -11.74 12.21
CA VAL A 237 -5.89 -11.96 11.10
C VAL A 237 -4.93 -10.77 10.94
N VAL A 238 -5.41 -9.54 11.11
CA VAL A 238 -4.56 -8.34 11.11
C VAL A 238 -3.51 -8.40 12.20
N HIS A 239 -3.90 -8.75 13.44
CA HIS A 239 -2.94 -8.90 14.53
C HIS A 239 -1.87 -9.93 14.21
N LEU A 240 -2.28 -11.11 13.72
CA LEU A 240 -1.33 -12.16 13.35
C LEU A 240 -0.40 -11.70 12.23
N PHE A 241 -0.95 -11.06 11.20
CA PHE A 241 -0.19 -10.56 10.05
C PHE A 241 0.88 -9.55 10.47
N CYS A 242 0.50 -8.51 11.20
CA CYS A 242 1.42 -7.49 11.69
C CYS A 242 2.43 -8.08 12.69
N PHE A 243 1.99 -8.92 13.62
CA PHE A 243 2.86 -9.57 14.60
C PHE A 243 3.95 -10.41 13.92
N VAL A 244 3.60 -11.24 12.94
CA VAL A 244 4.57 -12.09 12.24
C VAL A 244 5.55 -11.25 11.41
N LEU A 245 5.06 -10.24 10.68
CA LEU A 245 5.92 -9.36 9.89
C LEU A 245 6.92 -8.60 10.78
N HIS A 246 6.45 -7.99 11.87
CA HIS A 246 7.32 -7.26 12.80
C HIS A 246 8.27 -8.18 13.54
N SER A 247 7.79 -9.35 14.01
CA SER A 247 8.64 -10.32 14.69
C SER A 247 9.75 -10.83 13.77
N ALA A 248 9.45 -11.09 12.50
CA ALA A 248 10.47 -11.48 11.52
C ALA A 248 11.44 -10.33 11.23
N ALA A 249 10.93 -9.10 11.04
CA ALA A 249 11.74 -7.91 10.78
C ALA A 249 12.73 -7.60 11.92
N HIS A 250 12.37 -7.88 13.17
CA HIS A 250 13.27 -7.68 14.32
C HIS A 250 14.10 -8.92 14.66
N GLY A 251 13.53 -10.11 14.51
CA GLY A 251 14.15 -11.38 14.92
C GLY A 251 15.19 -11.88 13.93
N LEU A 252 14.90 -11.85 12.63
CA LEU A 252 15.80 -12.40 11.62
C LEU A 252 17.12 -11.62 11.51
N PRO A 253 17.15 -10.27 11.61
CA PRO A 253 18.42 -9.54 11.67
C PRO A 253 19.24 -9.80 12.94
N LYS A 254 18.62 -10.17 14.07
CA LYS A 254 19.36 -10.57 15.28
C LYS A 254 19.96 -11.96 15.13
N LEU A 255 19.20 -12.89 14.51
CA LEU A 255 19.65 -14.25 14.25
C LEU A 255 20.74 -14.31 13.16
N LEU A 256 20.59 -13.52 12.10
CA LEU A 256 21.52 -13.41 10.98
C LEU A 256 21.92 -11.93 10.78
N PRO A 257 22.90 -11.41 11.56
CA PRO A 257 23.31 -10.00 11.50
C PRO A 257 23.88 -9.58 10.16
N ASN A 258 24.61 -10.47 9.48
CA ASN A 258 25.21 -10.16 8.19
C ASN A 258 24.13 -10.12 7.08
N PRO A 259 23.86 -8.95 6.47
CA PRO A 259 22.79 -8.81 5.48
C PRO A 259 23.00 -9.66 4.22
N TRP A 260 24.25 -9.95 3.84
CA TRP A 260 24.56 -10.79 2.69
C TRP A 260 24.15 -12.25 2.93
N VAL A 261 24.53 -12.79 4.10
CA VAL A 261 24.18 -14.15 4.51
C VAL A 261 22.66 -14.27 4.67
N ARG A 262 22.05 -13.26 5.29
CA ARG A 262 20.60 -13.22 5.51
C ARG A 262 19.82 -13.23 4.19
N ALA A 263 20.21 -12.41 3.21
CA ALA A 263 19.55 -12.37 1.90
C ALA A 263 19.74 -13.69 1.11
N PHE A 264 20.95 -14.24 1.12
CA PHE A 264 21.24 -15.51 0.44
C PHE A 264 20.45 -16.67 1.04
N LEU A 265 20.51 -16.86 2.36
CA LEU A 265 19.79 -17.93 3.05
C LEU A 265 18.26 -17.75 2.94
N GLY A 266 17.76 -16.52 3.06
CA GLY A 266 16.35 -16.21 2.86
C GLY A 266 15.86 -16.62 1.47
N GLY A 267 16.64 -16.29 0.43
CA GLY A 267 16.36 -16.74 -0.93
C GLY A 267 16.36 -18.26 -1.06
N CYS A 268 17.35 -18.94 -0.47
CA CYS A 268 17.41 -20.40 -0.48
C CYS A 268 16.18 -21.03 0.18
N VAL A 269 15.71 -20.50 1.31
CA VAL A 269 14.53 -21.02 2.00
C VAL A 269 13.27 -20.82 1.16
N VAL A 270 13.09 -19.67 0.51
CA VAL A 270 11.96 -19.44 -0.41
C VAL A 270 11.99 -20.44 -1.58
N VAL A 271 13.15 -20.66 -2.19
CA VAL A 271 13.32 -21.64 -3.29
C VAL A 271 12.97 -23.06 -2.81
N VAL A 272 13.53 -23.50 -1.68
CA VAL A 272 13.27 -24.82 -1.10
C VAL A 272 11.79 -24.98 -0.78
N PHE A 273 11.15 -23.95 -0.19
CA PHE A 273 9.73 -23.96 0.08
C PHE A 273 8.91 -24.15 -1.21
N THR A 274 9.20 -23.39 -2.26
CA THR A 274 8.49 -23.49 -3.55
C THR A 274 8.66 -24.86 -4.19
N LEU A 275 9.86 -25.47 -4.10
CA LEU A 275 10.11 -26.82 -4.59
C LEU A 275 9.32 -27.88 -3.81
N LEU A 276 9.31 -27.79 -2.47
CA LEU A 276 8.59 -28.73 -1.61
C LEU A 276 7.08 -28.60 -1.76
N TYR A 277 6.57 -27.38 -1.93
CA TYR A 277 5.14 -27.14 -2.18
C TYR A 277 4.72 -27.58 -3.59
N GLY A 278 5.65 -27.60 -4.56
CA GLY A 278 5.42 -28.06 -5.93
C GLY A 278 4.66 -27.05 -6.81
N SER A 279 4.54 -25.79 -6.38
CA SER A 279 3.84 -24.74 -7.13
C SER A 279 4.34 -23.34 -6.76
N MET A 280 4.27 -22.41 -7.71
CA MET A 280 4.64 -20.99 -7.53
C MET A 280 3.51 -20.13 -6.94
N ARG A 281 2.44 -20.74 -6.42
CA ARG A 281 1.22 -20.07 -5.93
C ARG A 281 1.47 -18.87 -5.02
N TYR A 282 2.51 -18.92 -4.19
CA TYR A 282 2.83 -17.89 -3.19
C TYR A 282 3.97 -16.96 -3.59
N ASN A 283 4.66 -17.24 -4.70
CA ASN A 283 5.81 -16.47 -5.18
C ASN A 283 5.35 -15.19 -5.91
N GLY A 284 5.94 -14.04 -5.60
CA GLY A 284 5.53 -12.73 -6.13
C GLY A 284 4.36 -12.11 -5.37
N ALA A 285 3.60 -11.23 -6.04
CA ALA A 285 2.46 -10.52 -5.43
C ALA A 285 1.27 -11.44 -5.12
N GLY A 286 0.86 -12.27 -6.08
CA GLY A 286 -0.30 -13.17 -5.96
C GLY A 286 -1.64 -12.59 -6.42
N MET A 287 -1.62 -11.61 -7.34
CA MET A 287 -2.82 -11.00 -7.92
C MET A 287 -3.76 -12.01 -8.58
N ASN A 288 -3.22 -13.03 -9.25
CA ASN A 288 -4.00 -14.12 -9.83
C ASN A 288 -4.80 -14.91 -8.78
N ILE A 289 -4.25 -15.10 -7.58
CA ILE A 289 -4.94 -15.79 -6.49
C ILE A 289 -5.99 -14.89 -5.85
N ILE A 290 -5.73 -13.59 -5.75
CA ILE A 290 -6.73 -12.61 -5.33
C ILE A 290 -7.92 -12.63 -6.31
N ALA A 291 -7.66 -12.59 -7.62
CA ALA A 291 -8.68 -12.67 -8.65
C ALA A 291 -9.50 -13.97 -8.54
N ALA A 292 -8.84 -15.13 -8.40
CA ALA A 292 -9.52 -16.40 -8.21
C ALA A 292 -10.39 -16.42 -6.94
N ALA A 293 -9.91 -15.84 -5.84
CA ALA A 293 -10.67 -15.78 -4.58
C ALA A 293 -11.91 -14.89 -4.71
N VAL A 294 -11.79 -13.72 -5.35
CA VAL A 294 -12.88 -12.73 -5.47
C VAL A 294 -13.88 -13.11 -6.55
N GLU A 295 -13.41 -13.45 -7.75
CA GLU A 295 -14.27 -13.64 -8.92
C GLU A 295 -14.79 -15.06 -9.05
N GLN A 296 -13.99 -16.05 -8.62
CA GLN A 296 -14.33 -17.47 -8.75
C GLN A 296 -14.72 -18.12 -7.41
N GLY A 297 -14.53 -17.41 -6.30
CA GLY A 297 -14.77 -17.96 -4.96
C GLY A 297 -13.83 -19.11 -4.61
N GLN A 298 -12.60 -19.11 -5.15
CA GLN A 298 -11.63 -20.20 -4.97
C GLN A 298 -10.38 -19.76 -4.21
N ALA A 299 -10.18 -20.32 -3.02
CA ALA A 299 -8.94 -20.22 -2.24
C ALA A 299 -8.70 -21.51 -1.44
N LEU A 300 -7.44 -21.82 -1.15
CA LEU A 300 -7.10 -22.94 -0.26
C LEU A 300 -7.18 -22.48 1.21
N PRO A 301 -7.58 -23.34 2.15
CA PRO A 301 -7.75 -22.96 3.55
C PRO A 301 -6.50 -22.38 4.25
N TRP A 302 -5.31 -22.73 3.75
CA TRP A 302 -4.02 -22.29 4.29
C TRP A 302 -3.34 -21.18 3.46
N ASP A 303 -3.98 -20.68 2.40
CA ASP A 303 -3.36 -19.69 1.52
C ASP A 303 -2.92 -18.44 2.29
N TRP A 304 -3.82 -17.92 3.12
CA TRP A 304 -3.58 -16.72 3.90
C TRP A 304 -2.36 -16.90 4.82
N ILE A 305 -2.31 -17.97 5.62
CA ILE A 305 -1.21 -18.17 6.59
C ILE A 305 0.14 -18.41 5.89
N VAL A 306 0.16 -19.17 4.80
CA VAL A 306 1.39 -19.40 4.03
C VAL A 306 1.90 -18.09 3.44
N LYS A 307 1.00 -17.24 2.93
CA LYS A 307 1.39 -15.92 2.40
C LYS A 307 1.97 -15.02 3.47
N ILE A 308 1.42 -15.02 4.69
CA ILE A 308 1.97 -14.26 5.84
C ILE A 308 3.43 -14.70 6.07
N LEU A 309 3.66 -16.00 6.24
CA LEU A 309 4.97 -16.54 6.58
C LEU A 309 6.01 -16.29 5.47
N LEU A 310 5.64 -16.54 4.22
CA LEU A 310 6.56 -16.38 3.09
C LEU A 310 6.89 -14.91 2.82
N THR A 311 5.91 -14.02 3.00
CA THR A 311 6.14 -12.57 2.86
C THR A 311 7.02 -12.04 3.99
N ALA A 312 6.76 -12.45 5.23
CA ALA A 312 7.59 -12.08 6.37
C ALA A 312 9.02 -12.56 6.23
N LEU A 313 9.23 -13.81 5.80
CA LEU A 313 10.55 -14.34 5.49
C LEU A 313 11.24 -13.53 4.37
N THR A 314 10.53 -13.29 3.26
CA THR A 314 11.10 -12.59 2.10
C THR A 314 11.56 -11.18 2.48
N LEU A 315 10.70 -10.37 3.10
CA LEU A 315 11.02 -8.98 3.42
C LEU A 315 12.05 -8.86 4.54
N SER A 316 11.94 -9.66 5.61
CA SER A 316 12.94 -9.66 6.69
C SER A 316 14.32 -10.17 6.24
N SER A 317 14.37 -10.97 5.17
CA SER A 317 15.62 -11.41 4.56
C SER A 317 16.36 -10.30 3.80
N GLY A 318 15.69 -9.18 3.52
CA GLY A 318 16.27 -8.00 2.86
C GLY A 318 15.86 -7.81 1.40
N PHE A 319 14.97 -8.66 0.87
CA PHE A 319 14.32 -8.41 -0.42
C PHE A 319 13.43 -7.17 -0.35
N LYS A 320 13.14 -6.58 -1.51
CA LYS A 320 12.46 -5.28 -1.61
C LYS A 320 11.12 -5.40 -2.32
N GLY A 321 10.17 -4.61 -1.85
CA GLY A 321 8.78 -4.62 -2.25
C GLY A 321 7.93 -4.03 -1.14
N GLY A 322 6.63 -4.34 -1.12
CA GLY A 322 5.70 -3.90 -0.10
C GLY A 322 4.81 -5.00 0.46
N GLU A 323 4.07 -4.64 1.50
CA GLU A 323 3.21 -5.52 2.28
C GLU A 323 1.72 -5.37 1.91
N VAL A 324 1.36 -4.36 1.12
CA VAL A 324 -0.04 -4.03 0.79
C VAL A 324 -0.72 -5.15 -0.01
N VAL A 325 -0.20 -5.56 -1.17
CA VAL A 325 -0.81 -6.69 -1.89
C VAL A 325 -0.75 -8.00 -1.12
N PRO A 326 0.32 -8.34 -0.37
CA PRO A 326 0.26 -9.45 0.57
C PRO A 326 -0.90 -9.33 1.58
N SER A 327 -1.21 -8.14 2.10
CA SER A 327 -2.39 -7.93 2.95
C SER A 327 -3.70 -8.17 2.19
N PHE A 328 -3.77 -7.77 0.91
CA PHE A 328 -4.91 -8.08 0.04
C PHE A 328 -5.08 -9.56 -0.18
N PHE A 329 -3.98 -10.28 -0.45
CA PHE A 329 -3.97 -11.72 -0.64
C PHE A 329 -4.46 -12.43 0.62
N VAL A 330 -3.89 -12.07 1.78
CA VAL A 330 -4.24 -12.65 3.09
C VAL A 330 -5.72 -12.41 3.37
N GLY A 331 -6.20 -11.17 3.21
CA GLY A 331 -7.60 -10.82 3.40
C GLY A 331 -8.54 -11.54 2.45
N ALA A 332 -8.24 -11.53 1.14
CA ALA A 332 -9.07 -12.17 0.12
C ALA A 332 -9.17 -13.68 0.33
N THR A 333 -8.04 -14.36 0.54
CA THR A 333 -8.03 -15.82 0.71
C THR A 333 -8.63 -16.26 2.04
N PHE A 334 -8.39 -15.52 3.13
CA PHE A 334 -9.06 -15.77 4.41
C PHE A 334 -10.58 -15.56 4.29
N GLY A 335 -11.01 -14.44 3.72
CA GLY A 335 -12.42 -14.11 3.54
C GLY A 335 -13.13 -15.12 2.63
N CYS A 336 -12.48 -15.55 1.55
CA CYS A 336 -13.00 -16.56 0.63
C CYS A 336 -13.34 -17.89 1.34
N VAL A 337 -12.50 -18.31 2.30
CA VAL A 337 -12.65 -19.57 3.04
C VAL A 337 -13.58 -19.42 4.24
N ALA A 338 -13.46 -18.33 5.00
CA ALA A 338 -14.18 -18.14 6.25
C ALA A 338 -15.63 -17.68 6.04
N ALA A 339 -15.90 -16.85 5.03
CA ALA A 339 -17.21 -16.25 4.83
C ALA A 339 -18.31 -17.27 4.48
N PRO A 340 -18.07 -18.33 3.67
CA PRO A 340 -19.06 -19.38 3.43
C PRO A 340 -19.51 -20.11 4.70
N LEU A 341 -18.63 -20.24 5.70
CA LEU A 341 -18.97 -20.82 7.00
C LEU A 341 -19.99 -19.99 7.78
N LEU A 342 -20.08 -18.69 7.47
CA LEU A 342 -21.05 -17.75 8.02
C LEU A 342 -22.28 -17.58 7.11
N GLY A 343 -22.34 -18.27 5.96
CA GLY A 343 -23.41 -18.11 4.98
C GLY A 343 -23.29 -16.84 4.12
N ILE A 344 -22.07 -16.34 3.91
CA ILE A 344 -21.75 -15.26 2.97
C ILE A 344 -21.16 -15.90 1.69
N PRO A 345 -21.53 -15.47 0.47
CA PRO A 345 -20.92 -15.98 -0.76
C PRO A 345 -19.39 -15.81 -0.75
N ALA A 346 -18.66 -16.83 -1.20
CA ALA A 346 -17.18 -16.88 -1.10
C ALA A 346 -16.49 -15.68 -1.75
N GLY A 347 -16.88 -15.31 -2.98
CA GLY A 347 -16.31 -14.17 -3.70
C GLY A 347 -16.54 -12.83 -2.99
N PHE A 348 -17.76 -12.61 -2.48
CA PHE A 348 -18.07 -11.42 -1.69
C PHE A 348 -17.32 -11.42 -0.35
N GLY A 349 -17.20 -12.57 0.30
CA GLY A 349 -16.37 -12.78 1.47
C GLY A 349 -14.90 -12.42 1.25
N ALA A 350 -14.35 -12.79 0.10
CA ALA A 350 -12.99 -12.43 -0.30
C ALA A 350 -12.83 -10.91 -0.46
N ALA A 351 -13.79 -10.24 -1.13
CA ALA A 351 -13.77 -8.79 -1.27
C ALA A 351 -13.83 -8.07 0.10
N LEU A 352 -14.70 -8.53 1.01
CA LEU A 352 -14.78 -8.03 2.38
C LEU A 352 -13.47 -8.26 3.14
N GLY A 353 -12.92 -9.47 3.09
CA GLY A 353 -11.67 -9.83 3.75
C GLY A 353 -10.49 -8.98 3.27
N LEU A 354 -10.38 -8.75 1.96
CA LEU A 354 -9.38 -7.88 1.36
C LEU A 354 -9.47 -6.46 1.92
N ALA A 355 -10.65 -5.85 1.87
CA ALA A 355 -10.87 -4.49 2.35
C ALA A 355 -10.62 -4.38 3.87
N GLY A 356 -11.12 -5.33 4.65
CA GLY A 356 -11.01 -5.35 6.11
C GLY A 356 -9.58 -5.53 6.60
N VAL A 357 -8.87 -6.55 6.10
CA VAL A 357 -7.49 -6.83 6.52
C VAL A 357 -6.56 -5.69 6.11
N PHE A 358 -6.71 -5.14 4.90
CA PHE A 358 -5.97 -3.94 4.52
C PHE A 358 -6.28 -2.75 5.42
N CYS A 359 -7.56 -2.51 5.74
CA CYS A 359 -7.97 -1.41 6.61
C CYS A 359 -7.33 -1.50 8.00
N GLY A 360 -7.38 -2.67 8.62
CA GLY A 360 -6.76 -2.87 9.93
C GLY A 360 -5.23 -2.80 9.87
N ALA A 361 -4.61 -3.39 8.85
CA ALA A 361 -3.15 -3.40 8.71
C ALA A 361 -2.57 -2.03 8.36
N SER A 362 -3.32 -1.18 7.63
CA SER A 362 -2.88 0.16 7.24
C SER A 362 -3.34 1.28 8.18
N ASN A 363 -4.33 1.01 9.03
CA ASN A 363 -5.01 2.02 9.86
C ASN A 363 -5.70 3.14 9.05
N CYS A 364 -6.10 2.87 7.80
CA CYS A 364 -6.67 3.87 6.89
C CYS A 364 -8.12 3.52 6.49
N VAL A 365 -9.10 3.88 7.33
CA VAL A 365 -10.53 3.54 7.11
C VAL A 365 -11.09 4.11 5.81
N VAL A 366 -10.96 5.42 5.61
CA VAL A 366 -11.53 6.12 4.44
C VAL A 366 -10.87 5.61 3.16
N ALA A 367 -9.54 5.45 3.17
CA ALA A 367 -8.81 4.93 2.02
C ALA A 367 -9.25 3.51 1.65
N SER A 368 -9.44 2.63 2.64
CA SER A 368 -9.81 1.23 2.42
C SER A 368 -11.26 1.09 1.94
N LEU A 369 -12.18 1.91 2.45
CA LEU A 369 -13.55 1.95 1.96
C LEU A 369 -13.60 2.39 0.49
N VAL A 370 -12.91 3.47 0.16
CA VAL A 370 -12.84 3.98 -1.22
C VAL A 370 -12.15 2.96 -2.13
N LEU A 371 -11.07 2.34 -1.67
CA LEU A 371 -10.39 1.26 -2.40
C LEU A 371 -11.36 0.12 -2.73
N ALA A 372 -12.15 -0.33 -1.76
CA ALA A 372 -13.15 -1.37 -1.99
C ALA A 372 -14.17 -0.97 -3.07
N ILE A 373 -14.62 0.28 -3.07
CA ILE A 373 -15.56 0.78 -4.09
C ILE A 373 -14.90 0.85 -5.47
N GLU A 374 -13.66 1.34 -5.57
CA GLU A 374 -12.95 1.44 -6.85
C GLU A 374 -12.57 0.06 -7.43
N LEU A 375 -12.31 -0.94 -6.57
CA LEU A 375 -11.97 -2.31 -6.99
C LEU A 375 -13.19 -3.20 -7.26
N PHE A 376 -14.24 -3.11 -6.44
CA PHE A 376 -15.37 -4.06 -6.41
C PHE A 376 -16.72 -3.43 -6.81
N GLY A 377 -16.78 -2.10 -6.92
CA GLY A 377 -18.01 -1.36 -7.15
C GLY A 377 -18.76 -0.97 -5.88
N ALA A 378 -19.75 -0.08 -6.03
CA ALA A 378 -20.46 0.53 -4.92
C ALA A 378 -21.60 -0.31 -4.32
N GLN A 379 -21.94 -1.47 -4.91
CA GLN A 379 -23.08 -2.28 -4.48
C GLN A 379 -22.91 -2.80 -3.04
N GLY A 380 -21.67 -3.14 -2.65
CA GLY A 380 -21.32 -3.60 -1.30
C GLY A 380 -20.97 -2.49 -0.30
N LEU A 381 -21.18 -1.21 -0.64
CA LEU A 381 -20.69 -0.05 0.11
C LEU A 381 -20.87 -0.17 1.64
N TRP A 382 -22.09 -0.47 2.08
CA TRP A 382 -22.42 -0.54 3.50
C TRP A 382 -21.67 -1.67 4.22
N TYR A 383 -21.53 -2.82 3.57
CA TYR A 383 -20.79 -3.95 4.11
C TYR A 383 -19.29 -3.68 4.18
N PHE A 384 -18.72 -3.02 3.16
CA PHE A 384 -17.33 -2.56 3.20
C PHE A 384 -17.11 -1.56 4.33
N ALA A 385 -18.03 -0.61 4.52
CA ALA A 385 -17.94 0.36 5.62
C ALA A 385 -17.96 -0.34 6.99
N ILE A 386 -18.84 -1.33 7.19
CA ILE A 386 -18.92 -2.12 8.41
C ILE A 386 -17.62 -2.90 8.65
N VAL A 387 -17.15 -3.66 7.66
CA VAL A 387 -15.93 -4.46 7.80
C VAL A 387 -14.70 -3.59 8.02
N CYS A 388 -14.53 -2.52 7.26
CA CYS A 388 -13.41 -1.59 7.45
C CYS A 388 -13.46 -0.93 8.83
N GLY A 389 -14.63 -0.44 9.26
CA GLY A 389 -14.80 0.22 10.56
C GLY A 389 -14.52 -0.70 11.74
N ILE A 390 -15.11 -1.90 11.76
CA ILE A 390 -14.94 -2.86 12.85
C ILE A 390 -13.50 -3.40 12.88
N THR A 391 -12.94 -3.76 11.73
CA THR A 391 -11.56 -4.27 11.66
C THR A 391 -10.56 -3.19 12.08
N TYR A 392 -10.78 -1.93 11.71
CA TYR A 392 -9.97 -0.81 12.18
C TYR A 392 -10.06 -0.65 13.70
N ALA A 393 -11.28 -0.58 14.25
CA ALA A 393 -11.48 -0.36 15.68
C ALA A 393 -10.85 -1.47 16.53
N LEU A 394 -11.00 -2.72 16.09
CA LEU A 394 -10.57 -3.89 16.86
C LEU A 394 -9.17 -4.40 16.52
N SER A 395 -8.50 -3.86 15.49
CA SER A 395 -7.07 -4.12 15.25
C SER A 395 -6.14 -3.43 16.26
N GLY A 396 -6.70 -2.65 17.20
CA GLY A 396 -5.92 -1.96 18.23
C GLY A 396 -4.86 -1.05 17.63
N TYR A 397 -3.64 -1.11 18.14
CA TYR A 397 -2.49 -0.36 17.60
C TYR A 397 -1.61 -1.19 16.66
N ALA A 398 -2.06 -2.39 16.27
CA ALA A 398 -1.36 -3.16 15.26
C ALA A 398 -1.41 -2.41 13.92
N GLY A 399 -0.31 -2.43 13.18
CA GLY A 399 -0.21 -1.79 11.88
C GLY A 399 1.07 -2.20 11.18
N LEU A 400 1.12 -2.04 9.86
CA LEU A 400 2.31 -2.34 9.07
C LEU A 400 3.46 -1.37 9.37
N TYR A 401 3.13 -0.13 9.68
CA TYR A 401 4.07 0.99 9.73
C TYR A 401 4.28 1.46 11.16
N HIS A 402 5.52 1.41 11.64
CA HIS A 402 5.88 1.80 13.01
C HIS A 402 5.88 3.33 13.20
N SER A 403 6.19 4.09 12.16
CA SER A 403 6.28 5.56 12.20
C SER A 403 4.93 6.27 12.20
N GLN A 404 3.82 5.53 12.10
CA GLN A 404 2.46 6.05 12.25
C GLN A 404 2.25 6.72 13.60
N LEU A 405 1.62 7.89 13.57
CA LEU A 405 1.16 8.59 14.76
C LEU A 405 -0.33 8.35 14.96
N PHE A 406 -0.71 7.82 16.13
CA PHE A 406 -2.10 7.78 16.55
C PHE A 406 -2.37 9.04 17.35
N LEU A 407 -3.24 9.92 16.83
CA LEU A 407 -3.61 11.18 17.49
C LEU A 407 -4.90 11.05 18.31
N THR A 408 -5.66 9.99 18.07
CA THR A 408 -6.88 9.63 18.78
C THR A 408 -6.81 8.17 19.19
N ASP A 409 -7.47 7.82 20.28
CA ASP A 409 -7.76 6.41 20.56
C ASP A 409 -8.78 5.90 19.52
N LYS A 410 -8.74 4.58 19.24
CA LYS A 410 -9.65 3.97 18.26
C LYS A 410 -11.02 3.63 18.83
N LEU A 411 -11.12 3.44 20.14
CA LEU A 411 -12.31 3.01 20.87
C LEU A 411 -12.85 4.13 21.76
N GLU A 412 -11.96 4.96 22.31
CA GLU A 412 -12.32 6.08 23.16
C GLU A 412 -12.36 7.39 22.37
N PRO A 413 -13.37 8.25 22.55
CA PRO A 413 -13.49 9.53 21.86
C PRO A 413 -12.56 10.61 22.47
N GLU A 414 -11.29 10.26 22.71
CA GLU A 414 -10.29 11.13 23.34
C GLU A 414 -9.09 11.39 22.42
N TYR A 415 -8.57 12.61 22.47
CA TYR A 415 -7.30 12.95 21.83
C TYR A 415 -6.15 12.42 22.69
N ARG A 416 -5.37 11.50 22.13
CA ARG A 416 -4.19 10.95 22.79
C ARG A 416 -3.11 10.70 21.76
N ILE A 417 -1.94 11.33 21.95
CA ILE A 417 -0.78 11.07 21.10
C ILE A 417 -0.15 9.75 21.55
N ILE A 418 -0.40 8.69 20.78
CA ILE A 418 0.12 7.35 21.00
C ILE A 418 1.09 7.04 19.86
N ARG A 419 2.33 6.68 20.22
CA ARG A 419 3.31 6.15 19.27
C ARG A 419 3.08 4.64 19.16
N GLY A 420 3.09 4.09 17.95
CA GLY A 420 2.67 2.72 17.61
C GLY A 420 3.43 1.55 18.27
N HIS A 421 4.15 1.75 19.38
CA HIS A 421 4.82 0.67 20.11
C HIS A 421 5.17 0.97 21.59
N ASN A 422 4.22 1.49 22.38
CA ASN A 422 4.43 1.65 23.83
C ASN A 422 3.67 0.65 24.73
N HIS A 423 3.20 -0.47 24.17
CA HIS A 423 2.67 -1.58 24.98
C HIS A 423 3.31 -2.90 24.55
N HIS A 424 4.44 -3.22 25.19
CA HIS A 424 4.95 -4.58 25.32
C HIS A 424 4.24 -5.30 26.46
#